data_AF-A0A951MW35-F1
#
_entry.id   AF-A0A951MW35-F1
#
_cell.length_a   1.000
_cell.length_b   1.000
_cell.length_c   1.000
_cell.angle_alpha   90.00
_cell.angle_beta   90.00
_cell.angle_gamma   90.00
#
_symmetry.space_group_name_H-M   'P 1'
#
loop_
_entity.id
_entity.type
_entity.pdbx_description
1 polymer ?
#
loop_
_entity_poly.entity_id
_entity_poly.type
_entity_poly.pdbx_seq_one_letter_code
_entity_poly.pdbx_strand_id
1 'polypeptide(L)'
;LGALGAVGLAAANRRLSWKAVRQALDSTTRLTVMVMFLLIGSTAFALVFRGLYGDMWIEGLLTNLPGGVVGLLIVANLVVFVLGFFIDFFEIAFIIIPLLAPAAKLLGVDMVWFGVMLGMNLQTSFLTPPFGFALFYLRGVAPPQLRTSEIYRGAIPFVVIQLLALLAIILFPGLVTRTG
;
A
#
# COMPACT_ATOMS: atom_id res chain seq x y z
N LEU A 1 15.39 -13.08 9.68
CA LEU A 1 16.85 -13.15 9.52
C LEU A 1 17.56 -11.84 9.90
N GLY A 2 17.11 -10.67 9.42
CA GLY A 2 17.72 -9.37 9.78
C GLY A 2 17.73 -9.01 11.26
N ALA A 3 16.64 -9.27 12.00
CA ALA A 3 16.56 -8.97 13.43
C ALA A 3 17.54 -9.79 14.28
N LEU A 4 17.71 -11.07 13.98
CA LEU A 4 18.69 -11.94 14.65
C LEU A 4 20.13 -11.46 14.38
N GLY A 5 20.42 -11.06 13.14
CA GLY A 5 21.71 -10.47 12.78
C GLY A 5 21.99 -9.12 13.46
N ALA A 6 20.98 -8.26 13.59
CA ALA A 6 21.09 -6.98 14.28
C ALA A 6 21.34 -7.16 15.79
N VAL A 7 20.66 -8.12 16.43
CA VAL A 7 20.91 -8.50 17.83
C VAL A 7 22.33 -9.05 18.00
N GLY A 8 22.79 -9.91 17.08
CA GLY A 8 24.15 -10.44 17.08
C GLY A 8 25.23 -9.35 16.95
N LEU A 9 25.05 -8.40 16.02
CA LEU A 9 25.95 -7.26 15.85
C LEU A 9 25.92 -6.29 17.03
N ALA A 10 24.75 -6.05 17.62
CA ALA A 10 24.61 -5.21 18.80
C ALA A 10 25.28 -5.84 20.03
N ALA A 11 25.19 -7.18 20.17
CA ALA A 11 25.88 -7.93 21.21
C ALA A 11 27.41 -7.89 21.01
N ALA A 12 27.89 -8.12 19.78
CA ALA A 12 29.31 -8.06 19.44
C ALA A 12 29.91 -6.66 19.70
N ASN A 13 29.14 -5.59 19.42
CA ASN A 13 29.55 -4.21 19.67
C ASN A 13 29.34 -3.75 21.13
N ARG A 14 28.91 -4.63 22.05
CA ARG A 14 28.56 -4.30 23.45
C ARG A 14 27.54 -3.17 23.60
N ARG A 15 26.72 -2.93 22.57
CA ARG A 15 25.65 -1.90 22.58
C ARG A 15 24.28 -2.49 22.91
N LEU A 16 24.19 -3.81 23.05
CA LEU A 16 22.98 -4.50 23.49
C LEU A 16 22.74 -4.21 24.97
N SER A 17 21.89 -3.23 25.26
CA SER A 17 21.43 -2.92 26.61
C SER A 17 19.98 -3.36 26.78
N TRP A 18 19.59 -3.69 28.02
CA TRP A 18 18.20 -3.97 28.35
C TRP A 18 17.26 -2.81 27.98
N LYS A 19 17.75 -1.58 28.10
CA LYS A 19 17.02 -0.37 27.68
C LYS A 19 16.76 -0.35 26.18
N ALA A 20 17.75 -0.68 25.35
CA ALA A 20 17.59 -0.74 23.90
C ALA A 20 16.62 -1.85 23.46
N VAL A 21 16.70 -3.03 24.10
CA VAL A 21 15.77 -4.13 23.85
C VAL A 21 14.33 -3.73 24.20
N ARG A 22 14.11 -3.15 25.38
CA ARG A 22 12.79 -2.70 25.82
C ARG A 22 12.22 -1.62 24.91
N GLN A 23 13.04 -0.65 24.48
CA GLN A 23 12.62 0.39 23.56
C GLN A 23 12.22 -0.18 22.18
N ALA A 24 12.96 -1.16 21.67
CA ALA A 24 12.62 -1.85 20.43
C ALA A 24 11.31 -2.64 20.55
N LEU A 25 11.12 -3.35 21.67
CA LEU A 25 9.88 -4.09 21.97
C LEU A 25 8.68 -3.14 22.08
N ASP A 26 8.79 -2.04 22.81
CA ASP A 26 7.70 -1.05 22.96
C ASP A 26 7.32 -0.44 21.60
N SER A 27 8.31 -0.09 20.78
CA SER A 27 8.08 0.47 19.44
C SER A 27 7.40 -0.53 18.51
N THR A 28 7.86 -1.79 18.54
CA THR A 28 7.26 -2.88 17.75
C THR A 28 5.83 -3.15 18.19
N THR A 29 5.61 -3.24 19.51
CA THR A 29 4.29 -3.51 20.09
C THR A 29 3.31 -2.42 19.73
N ARG A 30 3.70 -1.13 19.82
CA ARG A 30 2.84 0.00 19.45
C ARG A 30 2.37 -0.10 17.99
N LEU A 31 3.29 -0.38 17.06
CA LEU A 31 2.94 -0.52 15.64
C LEU A 31 2.03 -1.73 15.41
N THR A 32 2.34 -2.88 16.02
CA THR A 32 1.47 -4.07 15.94
C THR A 32 0.08 -3.80 16.51
N VAL A 33 -0.03 -3.14 17.66
CA VAL A 33 -1.32 -2.80 18.28
C VAL A 33 -2.13 -1.89 17.36
N MET A 34 -1.51 -0.86 16.77
CA MET A 34 -2.16 0.03 15.80
C MET A 34 -2.78 -0.76 14.64
N VAL A 35 -1.99 -1.66 14.03
CA VAL A 35 -2.45 -2.51 12.92
C VAL A 35 -3.55 -3.47 13.36
N MET A 36 -3.43 -4.07 14.54
CA MET A 36 -4.46 -4.98 15.08
C MET A 36 -5.79 -4.25 15.34
N PHE A 37 -5.75 -3.02 15.85
CA PHE A 37 -6.96 -2.20 16.01
C PHE A 37 -7.59 -1.85 14.66
N LEU A 38 -6.79 -1.50 13.65
CA LEU A 38 -7.28 -1.28 12.28
C LEU A 38 -7.92 -2.55 11.70
N LEU A 39 -7.32 -3.72 11.92
CA LEU A 39 -7.86 -5.00 11.48
C LEU A 39 -9.21 -5.31 12.15
N ILE A 40 -9.32 -5.10 13.47
CA ILE A 40 -10.58 -5.30 14.20
C ILE A 40 -11.65 -4.34 13.69
N GLY A 41 -11.33 -3.04 13.57
CA GLY A 41 -12.25 -2.02 13.09
C GLY A 41 -12.71 -2.26 11.64
N SER A 42 -11.77 -2.62 10.76
CA SER A 42 -12.08 -2.95 9.36
C SER A 42 -12.94 -4.20 9.23
N THR A 43 -12.73 -5.21 10.06
CA THR A 43 -13.56 -6.43 10.06
C THR A 43 -14.98 -6.12 10.52
N ALA A 44 -15.12 -5.32 11.58
CA ALA A 44 -16.42 -4.86 12.06
C ALA A 44 -17.14 -4.00 10.99
N PHE A 45 -16.43 -3.07 10.37
CA PHE A 45 -16.93 -2.27 9.25
C PHE A 45 -17.37 -3.15 8.09
N ALA A 46 -16.54 -4.10 7.64
CA ALA A 46 -16.84 -4.98 6.52
C ALA A 46 -18.07 -5.87 6.81
N LEU A 47 -18.25 -6.32 8.05
CA LEU A 47 -19.42 -7.09 8.46
C LEU A 47 -20.70 -6.25 8.43
N VAL A 48 -20.69 -5.06 9.03
CA VAL A 48 -21.86 -4.15 9.03
C VAL A 48 -22.17 -3.68 7.61
N PHE A 49 -21.14 -3.35 6.83
CA PHE A 49 -21.28 -2.92 5.44
C PHE A 49 -21.96 -3.98 4.58
N ARG A 50 -21.55 -5.25 4.67
CA ARG A 50 -22.27 -6.37 4.02
C ARG A 50 -23.66 -6.58 4.59
N GLY A 51 -23.82 -6.46 5.91
CA GLY A 51 -25.13 -6.55 6.56
C GLY A 51 -26.13 -5.49 6.08
N LEU A 52 -25.63 -4.34 5.61
CA LEU A 52 -26.41 -3.25 5.01
C LEU A 52 -26.46 -3.32 3.48
N TYR A 53 -26.05 -4.43 2.87
CA TYR A 53 -26.01 -4.62 1.41
C TYR A 53 -25.09 -3.62 0.67
N GLY A 54 -24.10 -3.06 1.38
CA GLY A 54 -23.16 -2.12 0.81
C GLY A 54 -22.27 -2.75 -0.27
N ASP A 55 -21.98 -4.04 -0.16
CA ASP A 55 -21.26 -4.82 -1.16
C ASP A 55 -22.01 -4.87 -2.49
N MET A 56 -23.33 -5.12 -2.46
CA MET A 56 -24.19 -5.05 -3.64
C MET A 56 -24.29 -3.62 -4.19
N TRP A 57 -24.32 -2.61 -3.33
CA TRP A 57 -24.38 -1.21 -3.77
C TRP A 57 -23.10 -0.78 -4.50
N ILE A 58 -21.93 -1.12 -3.95
CA ILE A 58 -20.64 -0.83 -4.59
C ILE A 58 -20.41 -1.67 -5.83
N GLU A 59 -20.81 -2.94 -5.79
CA GLU A 59 -20.87 -3.79 -6.99
C GLU A 59 -21.68 -3.09 -8.09
N GLY A 60 -22.91 -2.67 -7.80
CA GLY A 60 -23.77 -2.01 -8.77
C GLY A 60 -23.14 -0.72 -9.31
N LEU A 61 -22.56 0.11 -8.45
CA LEU A 61 -21.87 1.33 -8.87
C LEU A 61 -20.69 1.06 -9.79
N LEU A 62 -19.86 0.06 -9.45
CA LEU A 62 -18.63 -0.22 -10.16
C LEU A 62 -18.84 -1.05 -11.43
N THR A 63 -19.87 -1.91 -11.47
CA THR A 63 -20.24 -2.68 -12.67
C THR A 63 -21.01 -1.84 -13.69
N ASN A 64 -21.72 -0.80 -13.25
CA ASN A 64 -22.36 0.18 -14.14
C ASN A 64 -21.37 1.21 -14.72
N LEU A 65 -20.09 1.16 -14.37
CA LEU A 65 -19.09 2.01 -14.99
C LEU A 65 -18.89 1.64 -16.46
N PRO A 66 -18.79 2.64 -17.36
CA PRO A 66 -18.44 2.38 -18.75
C PRO A 66 -17.04 1.76 -18.82
N GLY A 67 -16.90 0.67 -19.58
CA GLY A 67 -15.62 -0.01 -19.79
C GLY A 67 -15.40 -1.30 -18.98
N GLY A 68 -16.38 -1.77 -18.20
CA GLY A 68 -16.34 -3.07 -17.53
C GLY A 68 -15.10 -3.27 -16.67
N VAL A 69 -14.34 -4.34 -16.91
CA VAL A 69 -13.07 -4.63 -16.22
C VAL A 69 -12.08 -3.47 -16.31
N VAL A 70 -11.89 -2.87 -17.48
CA VAL A 70 -10.93 -1.78 -17.68
C VAL A 70 -11.37 -0.52 -16.94
N GLY A 71 -12.67 -0.22 -16.99
CA GLY A 71 -13.26 0.90 -16.25
C GLY A 71 -13.05 0.77 -14.74
N LEU A 72 -13.31 -0.41 -14.18
CA LEU A 72 -13.04 -0.74 -12.79
C LEU A 72 -11.56 -0.52 -12.45
N LEU A 73 -10.65 -1.07 -13.24
CA LEU A 73 -9.20 -0.99 -12.96
C LEU A 73 -8.70 0.44 -12.97
N ILE A 74 -9.15 1.27 -13.91
CA ILE A 74 -8.77 2.69 -13.97
C ILE A 74 -9.27 3.42 -12.73
N VAL A 75 -10.55 3.26 -12.38
CA VAL A 75 -11.13 3.93 -11.20
C VAL A 75 -10.47 3.45 -9.91
N ALA A 76 -10.27 2.14 -9.75
CA ALA A 76 -9.61 1.56 -8.59
C ALA A 76 -8.18 2.08 -8.43
N ASN A 77 -7.38 2.11 -9.51
CA ASN A 77 -6.02 2.65 -9.48
C ASN A 77 -6.01 4.15 -9.18
N LEU A 78 -6.93 4.93 -9.74
CA LEU A 78 -6.99 6.37 -9.50
C LEU A 78 -7.37 6.67 -8.04
N VAL A 79 -8.40 5.99 -7.52
CA VAL A 79 -8.86 6.15 -6.14
C VAL A 79 -7.77 5.74 -5.16
N VAL A 80 -7.15 4.57 -5.35
CA VAL A 80 -6.07 4.10 -4.47
C VAL A 80 -4.85 5.02 -4.55
N PHE A 81 -4.50 5.52 -5.75
CA PHE A 81 -3.39 6.45 -5.91
C PHE A 81 -3.64 7.77 -5.16
N VAL A 82 -4.83 8.35 -5.28
CA VAL A 82 -5.17 9.61 -4.59
C VAL A 82 -5.27 9.40 -3.08
N LEU A 83 -5.93 8.32 -2.64
CA LEU A 83 -6.04 8.00 -1.22
C LEU A 83 -4.66 7.71 -0.60
N GLY A 84 -3.75 7.09 -1.34
CA GLY A 84 -2.39 6.78 -0.92
C GLY A 84 -1.52 8.00 -0.62
N PHE A 85 -1.97 9.22 -0.93
CA PHE A 85 -1.31 10.45 -0.47
C PHE A 85 -1.65 10.83 0.96
N PHE A 86 -2.82 10.42 1.46
CA PHE A 86 -3.34 10.85 2.76
C PHE A 86 -3.43 9.69 3.75
N ILE A 87 -3.66 8.48 3.24
CA ILE A 87 -3.95 7.28 4.01
C ILE A 87 -2.76 6.33 3.89
N ASP A 88 -2.36 5.73 5.02
CA ASP A 88 -1.26 4.76 5.07
C ASP A 88 -1.70 3.39 4.50
N PHE A 89 -0.72 2.53 4.21
CA PHE A 89 -0.94 1.31 3.44
C PHE A 89 -1.81 0.30 4.18
N PHE A 90 -1.70 0.24 5.51
CA PHE A 90 -2.47 -0.69 6.31
C PHE A 90 -3.97 -0.35 6.22
N GLU A 91 -4.32 0.92 6.30
CA GLU A 91 -5.69 1.41 6.22
C GLU A 91 -6.27 1.15 4.83
N ILE A 92 -5.51 1.41 3.75
CA ILE A 92 -5.97 1.09 2.38
C ILE A 92 -6.15 -0.41 2.22
N ALA A 93 -5.19 -1.22 2.67
CA ALA A 93 -5.23 -2.67 2.54
C ALA A 93 -6.38 -3.31 3.31
N PHE A 94 -6.72 -2.78 4.49
CA PHE A 94 -7.77 -3.35 5.34
C PHE A 94 -9.15 -2.74 5.13
N ILE A 95 -9.27 -1.51 4.62
CA ILE A 95 -10.57 -0.83 4.45
C ILE A 95 -10.97 -0.77 2.98
N ILE A 96 -10.08 -0.25 2.12
CA ILE A 96 -10.42 0.05 0.72
C ILE A 96 -10.36 -1.20 -0.16
N ILE A 97 -9.34 -2.04 -0.01
CA ILE A 97 -9.22 -3.25 -0.85
C ILE A 97 -10.41 -4.21 -0.66
N PRO A 98 -10.88 -4.50 0.58
CA PRO A 98 -12.07 -5.35 0.78
C PRO A 98 -13.35 -4.74 0.22
N LEU A 99 -13.37 -3.43 -0.01
CA LEU A 99 -14.47 -2.71 -0.63
C LEU A 99 -14.48 -2.89 -2.15
N LEU A 100 -13.30 -2.90 -2.79
CA LEU A 100 -13.14 -3.04 -4.23
C LEU A 100 -13.14 -4.51 -4.70
N ALA A 101 -12.66 -5.43 -3.85
CA ALA A 101 -12.49 -6.83 -4.18
C ALA A 101 -13.78 -7.56 -4.63
N PRO A 102 -14.97 -7.35 -4.01
CA PRO A 102 -16.20 -7.97 -4.48
C PRO A 102 -16.54 -7.60 -5.93
N ALA A 103 -16.46 -6.32 -6.28
CA ALA A 103 -16.72 -5.83 -7.63
C ALA A 103 -15.72 -6.39 -8.65
N ALA A 104 -14.43 -6.47 -8.29
CA ALA A 104 -13.40 -7.10 -9.12
C ALA A 104 -13.69 -8.59 -9.38
N LYS A 105 -14.16 -9.32 -8.34
CA LYS A 105 -14.43 -10.76 -8.44
C LYS A 105 -15.55 -11.07 -9.41
N LEU A 106 -16.59 -10.25 -9.38
CA LEU A 106 -17.78 -10.41 -10.22
C LEU A 106 -17.51 -10.12 -11.69
N LEU A 107 -16.64 -9.14 -11.96
CA LEU A 107 -16.15 -8.87 -13.31
C LEU A 107 -15.12 -9.90 -13.79
N GLY A 108 -14.84 -10.96 -13.02
CA GLY A 108 -13.93 -12.04 -13.40
C GLY A 108 -12.46 -11.66 -13.35
N VAL A 109 -12.10 -10.60 -12.62
CA VAL A 109 -10.72 -10.15 -12.48
C VAL A 109 -9.94 -11.11 -11.57
N ASP A 110 -8.77 -11.53 -12.03
CA ASP A 110 -7.86 -12.31 -11.19
C ASP A 110 -7.39 -11.48 -9.98
N MET A 111 -7.57 -12.02 -8.77
CA MET A 111 -7.27 -11.31 -7.53
C MET A 111 -5.78 -11.11 -7.27
N VAL A 112 -4.93 -12.00 -7.81
CA VAL A 112 -3.47 -11.85 -7.69
C VAL A 112 -3.03 -10.69 -8.59
N TRP A 113 -3.51 -10.65 -9.82
CA TRP A 113 -3.26 -9.55 -10.74
C TRP A 113 -3.77 -8.21 -10.19
N PHE A 114 -5.00 -8.18 -9.68
CA PHE A 114 -5.57 -6.99 -9.04
C PHE A 114 -4.76 -6.53 -7.83
N GLY A 115 -4.39 -7.46 -6.95
CA GLY A 115 -3.60 -7.15 -5.75
C GLY A 115 -2.20 -6.62 -6.07
N VAL A 116 -1.51 -7.22 -7.05
CA VAL A 116 -0.19 -6.75 -7.50
C VAL A 116 -0.30 -5.36 -8.11
N MET A 117 -1.31 -5.12 -8.94
CA MET A 117 -1.55 -3.81 -9.56
C MET A 117 -1.78 -2.72 -8.50
N LEU A 118 -2.68 -2.96 -7.53
CA LEU A 118 -2.94 -2.01 -6.45
C LEU A 118 -1.71 -1.82 -5.54
N GLY A 119 -0.97 -2.89 -5.25
CA GLY A 119 0.26 -2.81 -4.45
C GLY A 119 1.34 -1.97 -5.13
N MET A 120 1.53 -2.13 -6.43
CA MET A 120 2.48 -1.31 -7.20
C MET A 120 2.03 0.13 -7.34
N ASN A 121 0.73 0.36 -7.53
CA ASN A 121 0.12 1.68 -7.54
C ASN A 121 0.36 2.41 -6.21
N LEU A 122 0.15 1.73 -5.08
CA LEU A 122 0.35 2.28 -3.74
C LEU A 122 1.82 2.63 -3.47
N GLN A 123 2.76 1.78 -3.88
CA GLN A 123 4.20 2.11 -3.81
C GLN A 123 4.53 3.36 -4.65
N THR A 124 3.92 3.50 -5.84
CA THR A 124 4.08 4.68 -6.69
C THR A 124 3.59 5.94 -5.97
N SER A 125 2.42 5.87 -5.33
CA SER A 125 1.85 6.98 -4.55
C SER A 125 2.81 7.44 -3.45
N PHE A 126 3.42 6.51 -2.71
CA PHE A 126 4.38 6.83 -1.65
C PHE A 126 5.69 7.45 -2.12
N LEU A 127 6.00 7.33 -3.42
CA LEU A 127 7.17 7.94 -4.05
C LEU A 127 6.84 9.21 -4.86
N THR A 128 5.56 9.54 -5.03
CA THR A 128 5.14 10.67 -5.89
C THR A 128 5.04 11.96 -5.06
N PRO A 129 5.73 13.05 -5.46
CA PRO A 129 5.53 14.37 -4.86
C PRO A 129 4.08 14.85 -5.07
N PRO A 130 3.46 15.63 -4.15
CA PRO A 130 4.05 16.32 -3.00
C PRO A 130 3.90 15.58 -1.65
N PHE A 131 3.22 14.43 -1.61
CA PHE A 131 2.83 13.73 -0.37
C PHE A 131 3.51 12.39 -0.14
N GLY A 132 4.49 12.00 -0.96
CA GLY A 132 5.21 10.75 -0.76
C GLY A 132 5.86 10.65 0.63
N PHE A 133 5.31 9.81 1.52
CA PHE A 133 5.82 9.59 2.88
C PHE A 133 7.32 9.26 2.88
N ALA A 134 7.77 8.49 1.90
CA ALA A 134 9.19 8.15 1.74
C ALA A 134 10.04 9.39 1.46
N LEU A 135 9.55 10.35 0.66
CA LEU A 135 10.27 11.59 0.35
C LEU A 135 10.34 12.52 1.57
N PHE A 136 9.28 12.59 2.38
CA PHE A 136 9.30 13.34 3.63
C PHE A 136 10.19 12.70 4.69
N TYR A 137 10.20 11.37 4.78
CA TYR A 137 11.12 10.66 5.65
C TYR A 137 12.57 10.95 5.26
N LEU A 138 12.90 10.87 3.96
CA LEU A 138 14.21 11.23 3.44
C LEU A 138 14.56 12.68 3.72
N ARG A 139 13.60 13.61 3.58
CA ARG A 139 13.82 15.01 3.94
C ARG A 139 14.10 15.19 5.44
N GLY A 140 13.49 14.39 6.31
CA GLY A 140 13.70 14.42 7.75
C GLY A 140 15.10 14.01 8.21
N VAL A 141 15.78 13.17 7.44
CA VAL A 141 17.17 12.74 7.69
C VAL A 141 18.20 13.43 6.79
N ALA A 142 17.75 14.15 5.74
CA ALA A 142 18.62 14.82 4.79
C ALA A 142 19.30 16.05 5.41
N PRO A 143 20.60 16.29 5.10
CA PRO A 143 21.31 17.49 5.51
C PRO A 143 20.58 18.78 5.05
N PRO A 144 20.66 19.88 5.82
CA PRO A 144 19.98 21.13 5.48
C PRO A 144 20.43 21.76 4.15
N GLN A 145 21.59 21.36 3.62
CA GLN A 145 22.12 21.79 2.32
C GLN A 145 21.33 21.20 1.14
N LEU A 146 20.62 20.07 1.34
CA LEU A 146 19.83 19.39 0.31
C LEU A 146 18.43 20.00 0.23
N ARG A 147 18.10 20.58 -0.92
CA ARG A 147 16.77 21.15 -1.15
C ARG A 147 15.77 20.03 -1.39
N THR A 148 14.53 20.22 -0.91
CA THR A 148 13.43 19.28 -1.15
C THR A 148 13.21 19.01 -2.64
N SER A 149 13.45 20.00 -3.51
CA SER A 149 13.36 19.84 -4.96
C SER A 149 14.38 18.86 -5.54
N GLU A 150 15.54 18.70 -4.92
CA GLU A 150 16.59 17.75 -5.34
C GLU A 150 16.19 16.32 -4.97
N ILE A 151 15.58 16.14 -3.79
CA ILE A 151 14.98 14.87 -3.36
C ILE A 151 13.85 14.47 -4.31
N TYR A 152 12.96 15.41 -4.65
CA TYR A 152 11.85 15.15 -5.56
C TYR A 152 12.33 14.80 -6.97
N ARG A 153 13.32 15.54 -7.51
CA ARG A 153 13.93 15.21 -8.80
C ARG A 153 14.59 13.84 -8.80
N GLY A 154 15.23 13.44 -7.69
CA GLY A 154 15.80 12.10 -7.54
C GLY A 154 14.77 10.98 -7.54
N ALA A 155 13.53 11.25 -7.13
CA ALA A 155 12.45 10.27 -7.10
C ALA A 155 11.73 10.09 -8.45
N ILE A 156 11.71 11.11 -9.31
CA ILE A 156 11.02 11.07 -10.61
C ILE A 156 11.42 9.85 -11.46
N PRO A 157 12.71 9.49 -11.63
CA PRO A 157 13.09 8.32 -12.41
C PRO A 157 12.48 7.01 -11.88
N PHE A 158 12.40 6.86 -10.55
CA PHE A 158 11.79 5.69 -9.92
C PHE A 158 10.29 5.65 -10.13
N VAL A 159 9.60 6.79 -10.00
CA VAL A 159 8.17 6.91 -10.30
C VAL A 159 7.89 6.54 -11.76
N VAL A 160 8.71 7.02 -12.69
CA VAL A 160 8.57 6.69 -14.13
C VAL A 160 8.72 5.18 -14.35
N ILE A 161 9.75 4.55 -13.79
CA ILE A 161 9.94 3.09 -13.91
C ILE A 161 8.74 2.34 -13.32
N GLN A 162 8.23 2.80 -12.17
CA GLN A 162 7.09 2.17 -11.50
C GLN A 162 5.80 2.29 -12.33
N LEU A 163 5.55 3.45 -12.94
CA LEU A 163 4.42 3.67 -13.85
C LEU A 163 4.53 2.82 -15.12
N LEU A 164 5.74 2.69 -15.69
CA LEU A 164 5.98 1.81 -16.83
C LEU A 164 5.73 0.34 -16.47
N ALA A 165 6.17 -0.10 -15.30
CA ALA A 165 5.93 -1.45 -14.82
C ALA A 165 4.44 -1.70 -14.53
N LEU A 166 3.74 -0.73 -13.94
CA LEU A 166 2.29 -0.78 -13.73
C LEU A 166 1.54 -0.88 -15.06
N LEU A 167 1.93 -0.06 -16.05
CA LEU A 167 1.36 -0.11 -17.40
C LEU A 167 1.61 -1.46 -18.07
N ALA A 168 2.82 -2.00 -17.94
CA ALA A 168 3.14 -3.33 -18.46
C ALA A 168 2.26 -4.42 -17.82
N ILE A 169 2.00 -4.35 -16.51
CA ILE A 169 1.12 -5.30 -15.82
C ILE A 169 -0.34 -5.15 -16.26
N ILE A 170 -0.80 -3.91 -16.49
CA ILE A 170 -2.16 -3.65 -17.00
C ILE A 170 -2.32 -4.21 -18.42
N LEU A 171 -1.34 -4.01 -19.29
CA LEU A 171 -1.39 -4.45 -20.70
C LEU A 171 -1.11 -5.96 -20.88
N PHE A 172 -0.28 -6.54 -20.00
CA PHE A 172 0.16 -7.93 -20.08
C PHE A 172 -0.14 -8.65 -18.76
N PRO A 173 -1.40 -9.02 -18.49
CA PRO A 173 -1.78 -9.71 -17.25
C PRO A 173 -1.01 -11.02 -17.02
N GLY A 174 -0.63 -11.72 -18.10
CA GLY A 174 0.15 -12.96 -18.05
C GLY A 174 1.57 -12.83 -17.48
N LEU A 175 2.06 -11.61 -17.22
CA LEU A 175 3.29 -11.40 -16.45
C LEU A 175 3.12 -11.78 -14.96
N VAL A 176 1.90 -11.66 -14.45
CA VAL A 176 1.57 -11.89 -13.03
C VAL A 176 0.78 -13.17 -12.86
N THR A 177 -0.18 -13.44 -13.76
CA THR A 177 -0.97 -14.65 -13.73
C THR A 177 -0.33 -15.72 -14.62
N ARG A 178 0.11 -16.83 -14.00
CA ARG A 178 0.33 -18.06 -14.76
C ARG A 178 -1.04 -18.55 -15.21
N THR A 179 -1.32 -18.46 -16.51
CA THR A 179 -2.38 -19.25 -17.14
C THR A 179 -2.09 -20.72 -16.89
N GLY A 180 -2.91 -21.34 -16.03
CA GLY A 180 -3.02 -22.79 -15.88
C GLY A 180 -4.28 -23.26 -16.57
#